data_AF-A0A4Y2U8F8-F1
#
_entry.id   AF-A0A4Y2U8F8-F1
#
_cell.length_a   1.000
_cell.length_b   1.000
_cell.length_c   1.000
_cell.angle_alpha   90.00
_cell.angle_beta   90.00
_cell.angle_gamma   90.00
#
_symmetry.space_group_name_H-M   'P 1'
#
loop_
_entity.id
_entity.type
_entity.pdbx_description
1 polymer ?
#
loop_
_entity_poly.entity_id
_entity_poly.type
_entity_poly.pdbx_seq_one_letter_code
_entity_poly.pdbx_strand_id
1 'polypeptide(L)'
;MMDAFRPPAPLKFSIGNVKEKWRKWRQELENYLLATEKDERADKIKIAILLNLLGSEGLEIFNTFKFEPPESQKNYSAVLKKFEEYCSQTL
;
A
#
# COMPACT_ATOMS: atom_id res chain seq x y z
N MET A 1 28.54 7.47 -0.67
CA MET A 1 27.70 6.36 -0.20
C MET A 1 26.28 6.80 -0.47
N MET A 2 25.58 6.18 -1.42
CA MET A 2 24.16 6.53 -1.62
C MET A 2 23.41 6.01 -0.40
N ASP A 3 22.88 6.91 0.41
CA ASP A 3 21.96 6.56 1.49
C ASP A 3 20.79 5.81 0.85
N ALA A 4 20.77 4.49 1.02
CA ALA A 4 19.65 3.68 0.59
C ALA A 4 18.45 4.06 1.45
N PHE A 5 17.44 4.69 0.85
CA PHE A 5 16.18 4.98 1.51
C PHE A 5 15.56 3.67 2.03
N ARG A 6 15.18 3.65 3.30
CA ARG A 6 14.63 2.45 3.93
C ARG A 6 13.16 2.28 3.52
N PRO A 7 12.78 1.18 2.87
CA PRO A 7 11.38 0.90 2.63
C PRO A 7 10.66 0.51 3.93
N PRO A 8 9.32 0.55 3.95
CA PRO A 8 8.52 0.01 5.05
C PRO A 8 8.87 -1.45 5.34
N ALA A 9 8.79 -1.85 6.61
CA ALA A 9 8.91 -3.26 6.96
C ALA A 9 7.72 -4.06 6.41
N PRO A 10 7.86 -5.38 6.16
CA PRO A 10 6.75 -6.21 5.71
C PRO A 10 5.54 -6.09 6.64
N LEU A 11 4.37 -5.77 6.09
CA LEU A 11 3.11 -5.77 6.81
C LEU A 11 2.53 -7.19 6.83
N LYS A 12 2.08 -7.65 8.00
CA LYS A 12 1.36 -8.91 8.15
C LYS A 12 -0.11 -8.61 8.41
N PHE A 13 -1.01 -9.02 7.53
CA PHE A 13 -2.44 -8.69 7.62
C PHE A 13 -3.21 -9.58 8.58
N SER A 14 -2.62 -10.67 9.06
CA SER A 14 -3.32 -11.70 9.85
C SER A 14 -3.02 -11.69 11.36
N ILE A 15 -2.22 -10.74 11.88
CA ILE A 15 -1.73 -10.79 13.27
C ILE A 15 -1.88 -9.45 13.99
N GLY A 16 -2.57 -9.46 15.14
CA GLY A 16 -2.68 -8.32 16.06
C GLY A 16 -3.52 -7.17 15.50
N ASN A 17 -3.32 -5.96 16.01
CA ASN A 17 -4.08 -4.78 15.56
C ASN A 17 -3.65 -4.31 14.16
N VAL A 18 -4.26 -4.90 13.13
CA VAL A 18 -3.95 -4.66 11.71
C VAL A 18 -4.20 -3.20 11.34
N LYS A 19 -5.26 -2.59 11.87
CA LYS A 19 -5.59 -1.18 11.63
C LYS A 19 -4.47 -0.22 12.05
N GLU A 20 -3.97 -0.35 13.28
CA GLU A 20 -2.87 0.50 13.78
C GLU A 20 -1.58 0.24 12.99
N LYS A 21 -1.30 -1.02 12.65
CA LYS A 21 -0.13 -1.40 11.83
C LYS A 21 -0.21 -0.82 10.43
N TRP A 22 -1.37 -0.89 9.77
CA TRP A 22 -1.62 -0.28 8.46
C TRP A 22 -1.40 1.23 8.51
N ARG A 23 -1.95 1.92 9.52
CA ARG A 23 -1.76 3.37 9.67
C ARG A 23 -0.28 3.74 9.71
N LYS A 24 0.51 3.05 10.53
CA LYS A 24 1.95 3.27 10.62
C LYS A 24 2.66 2.93 9.30
N TRP A 25 2.37 1.77 8.73
CA TRP A 25 2.98 1.29 7.49
C TRP A 25 2.71 2.21 6.30
N ARG A 26 1.49 2.73 6.19
CA ARG A 26 1.12 3.71 5.16
C ARG A 26 1.94 4.99 5.27
N GLN A 27 2.16 5.49 6.49
CA GLN A 27 3.01 6.67 6.70
C GLN A 27 4.47 6.39 6.27
N GLU A 28 4.99 5.18 6.57
CA GLU A 28 6.32 4.76 6.11
C GLU A 28 6.38 4.68 4.57
N LEU A 29 5.32 4.21 3.91
CA LEU A 29 5.23 4.17 2.45
C LEU A 29 5.23 5.58 1.84
N GLU A 30 4.44 6.49 2.39
CA GLU A 30 4.38 7.89 1.94
C GLU A 30 5.75 8.57 2.05
N ASN A 31 6.44 8.38 3.18
CA ASN A 31 7.81 8.85 3.37
C ASN A 31 8.79 8.22 2.37
N TYR A 32 8.68 6.91 2.11
CA TYR A 32 9.53 6.22 1.15
C TYR A 32 9.32 6.72 -0.28
N LEU A 33 8.06 6.95 -0.69
CA LEU A 33 7.75 7.51 -2.00
C LEU A 33 8.33 8.92 -2.14
N LEU A 34 8.15 9.78 -1.15
CA LEU A 34 8.70 11.14 -1.17
C LEU A 34 10.23 11.13 -1.20
N ALA A 35 10.87 10.38 -0.30
CA ALA A 35 12.32 10.33 -0.20
C ALA A 35 12.99 9.75 -1.45
N THR A 36 12.27 8.90 -2.20
CA THR A 36 12.76 8.32 -3.46
C THR A 36 12.27 9.04 -4.72
N GLU A 37 11.64 10.21 -4.58
CA GLU A 37 11.07 11.02 -5.68
C GLU A 37 10.08 10.22 -6.54
N LYS A 38 9.26 9.39 -5.89
CA LYS A 38 8.24 8.53 -6.51
C LYS A 38 6.81 8.98 -6.22
N ASP A 39 6.61 9.96 -5.35
CA ASP A 39 5.31 10.49 -4.94
C ASP A 39 4.55 11.13 -6.11
N GLU A 40 5.25 11.83 -7.01
CA GLU A 40 4.68 12.43 -8.22
C GLU A 40 4.64 11.50 -9.44
N ARG A 41 5.09 10.25 -9.30
CA ARG A 41 5.08 9.29 -10.42
C ARG A 41 3.67 8.82 -10.72
N ALA A 42 3.47 8.35 -11.95
CA ALA A 42 2.19 7.82 -12.42
C ALA A 42 1.62 6.76 -11.46
N ASP A 43 0.32 6.76 -11.28
CA ASP A 43 -0.37 5.87 -10.32
C ASP A 43 -0.04 4.39 -10.53
N LYS A 44 0.08 3.93 -11.78
CA LYS A 44 0.51 2.55 -12.08
C LYS A 44 1.85 2.17 -11.42
N ILE A 45 2.78 3.12 -11.31
CA ILE A 45 4.08 2.91 -10.68
C ILE A 45 3.94 2.87 -9.16
N LYS A 46 3.16 3.80 -8.58
CA LYS A 46 2.89 3.81 -7.13
C LYS A 46 2.14 2.57 -6.67
N ILE A 47 1.17 2.10 -7.46
CA ILE A 47 0.45 0.83 -7.23
C ILE A 47 1.42 -0.35 -7.31
N ALA A 48 2.31 -0.39 -8.31
CA ALA A 48 3.31 -1.46 -8.41
C ALA A 48 4.27 -1.48 -7.20
N ILE A 49 4.69 -0.30 -6.70
CA ILE A 49 5.52 -0.19 -5.49
C ILE A 49 4.76 -0.68 -4.27
N LEU A 50 3.51 -0.24 -4.08
CA LEU A 50 2.63 -0.67 -3.00
C LEU A 50 2.52 -2.20 -2.97
N LEU A 51 2.15 -2.83 -4.09
CA LEU A 51 1.98 -4.28 -4.17
C LEU A 51 3.30 -5.03 -4.00
N ASN A 52 4.41 -4.47 -4.49
CA ASN A 52 5.73 -5.06 -4.28
C ASN A 52 6.13 -5.09 -2.80
N LEU A 53 5.88 -3.99 -2.07
CA LEU A 53 6.21 -3.88 -0.65
C LEU A 53 5.28 -4.69 0.26
N LEU A 54 4.02 -4.86 -0.13
CA LEU A 54 3.06 -5.72 0.58
C LEU A 54 3.27 -7.22 0.30
N GLY A 55 3.97 -7.55 -0.79
CA GLY A 55 4.27 -8.92 -1.18
C GLY A 55 3.03 -9.71 -1.62
N SER A 56 3.16 -11.04 -1.62
CA SER A 56 2.13 -11.96 -2.10
C SER A 56 0.79 -11.81 -1.38
N GLU A 57 0.79 -11.68 -0.05
CA GLU A 57 -0.44 -11.51 0.75
C GLU A 57 -1.19 -10.23 0.32
N GLY A 58 -0.48 -9.11 0.13
CA GLY A 58 -1.08 -7.88 -0.37
C GLY A 58 -1.62 -7.98 -1.79
N LEU A 59 -0.94 -8.72 -2.68
CA LEU A 59 -1.41 -8.95 -4.04
C LEU A 59 -2.68 -9.80 -4.07
N GLU A 60 -2.75 -10.84 -3.24
CA GLU A 60 -3.95 -11.68 -3.10
C GLU A 60 -5.13 -10.85 -2.59
N ILE A 61 -4.92 -10.03 -1.57
CA ILE A 61 -5.94 -9.08 -1.05
C ILE A 61 -6.40 -8.12 -2.16
N PHE A 62 -5.46 -7.51 -2.89
CA PHE A 62 -5.78 -6.59 -3.99
C PHE A 62 -6.69 -7.24 -5.05
N ASN A 63 -6.42 -8.50 -5.40
CA ASN A 63 -7.22 -9.23 -6.38
C ASN A 63 -8.65 -9.53 -5.92
N THR A 64 -8.93 -9.44 -4.61
CA THR A 64 -10.30 -9.56 -4.07
C THR A 64 -11.11 -8.27 -4.21
N PHE A 65 -10.46 -7.12 -4.35
CA PHE A 65 -11.13 -5.83 -4.35
C PHE A 65 -12.06 -5.68 -5.56
N LYS A 66 -13.26 -5.17 -5.27
CA LYS A 66 -14.21 -4.73 -6.29
C LYS A 66 -14.15 -3.21 -6.35
N PHE A 67 -13.93 -2.70 -7.57
CA PHE A 67 -13.84 -1.27 -7.86
C PHE A 67 -15.05 -0.86 -8.67
N GLU A 68 -15.68 0.23 -8.25
CA GLU A 68 -16.82 0.84 -8.92
C GLU A 68 -16.55 2.35 -9.05
N PRO A 69 -16.31 2.86 -10.27
CA PRO A 69 -16.24 2.11 -11.53
C PRO A 69 -14.92 1.29 -11.66
N PRO A 70 -14.85 0.28 -12.56
CA PRO A 70 -13.71 -0.63 -12.65
C PRO A 70 -12.35 0.03 -12.91
N GLU A 71 -12.33 1.20 -13.55
CA GLU A 71 -11.13 2.00 -13.80
C GLU A 71 -10.49 2.56 -12.52
N SER A 72 -11.23 2.65 -11.41
CA SER A 72 -10.69 3.11 -10.13
C SER A 72 -9.54 2.24 -9.63
N GLN A 73 -9.43 0.99 -10.08
CA GLN A 73 -8.26 0.14 -9.78
C GLN A 73 -6.93 0.71 -10.30
N LYS A 74 -6.97 1.66 -11.25
CA LYS A 74 -5.79 2.33 -11.83
C LYS A 74 -5.41 3.61 -11.08
N ASN A 75 -6.22 4.02 -10.10
CA ASN A 75 -6.01 5.23 -9.33
C ASN A 75 -5.41 4.87 -7.97
N TYR A 76 -4.27 5.48 -7.63
CA TYR A 76 -3.50 5.10 -6.45
C TYR A 76 -4.27 5.36 -5.14
N SER A 77 -4.99 6.48 -5.04
CA SER A 77 -5.75 6.81 -3.82
C SER A 77 -6.96 5.90 -3.63
N ALA A 78 -7.64 5.49 -4.70
CA ALA A 78 -8.72 4.50 -4.65
C ALA A 78 -8.21 3.12 -4.18
N VAL A 79 -7.04 2.70 -4.67
CA VAL A 79 -6.40 1.44 -4.23
C VAL A 79 -6.00 1.51 -2.75
N LEU A 80 -5.35 2.59 -2.31
CA LEU A 80 -5.01 2.78 -0.90
C LEU A 80 -6.24 2.75 0.00
N LYS A 81 -7.34 3.39 -0.42
CA LYS A 81 -8.59 3.40 0.33
C LYS A 81 -9.15 1.99 0.51
N LYS A 82 -9.10 1.14 -0.52
CA LYS A 82 -9.54 -0.26 -0.41
C LYS A 82 -8.73 -1.07 0.59
N PHE A 83 -7.41 -0.87 0.64
CA PHE A 83 -6.58 -1.49 1.67
C PHE A 83 -6.89 -0.96 3.06
N GLU A 84 -7.14 0.34 3.22
CA GLU A 84 -7.54 0.92 4.50
C GLU A 84 -8.89 0.38 4.99
N GLU A 85 -9.86 0.23 4.09
CA GLU A 85 -11.15 -0.43 4.36
C GLU A 85 -10.94 -1.88 4.82
N TYR A 86 -10.13 -2.66 4.09
CA TYR A 86 -9.81 -4.05 4.42
C TYR A 86 -9.13 -4.19 5.80
N CYS A 87 -8.12 -3.36 6.07
CA CYS A 87 -7.38 -3.39 7.33
C CYS A 87 -8.23 -2.90 8.52
N SER A 88 -9.29 -2.14 8.27
CA SER A 88 -10.22 -1.67 9.31
C SER A 88 -11.30 -2.71 9.64
N GLN A 89 -11.58 -3.65 8.74
CA GLN A 89 -12.56 -4.74 8.94
C GLN A 89 -11.95 -5.96 9.64
N THR A 90 -10.65 -6.15 9.50
CA THR A 90 -9.91 -7.27 10.12
C THR A 90 -9.66 -6.94 11.59
N LEU A 91 -10.50 -7.48 12.48
CA LEU A 91 -10.41 -7.38 13.95
C LEU A 91 -9.39 -8.37 14.52
#